data_AF-A0A8J4CA05-F1
#
_entry.id   AF-A0A8J4CA05-F1
#
_cell.length_a   1.000
_cell.length_b   1.000
_cell.length_c   1.000
_cell.angle_alpha   90.00
_cell.angle_beta   90.00
_cell.angle_gamma   90.00
#
_symmetry.space_group_name_H-M   'P 1'
#
loop_
_entity.id
_entity.type
_entity.pdbx_description
1 polymer ?
#
loop_
_entity_poly.entity_id
_entity_poly.type
_entity_poly.pdbx_seq_one_letter_code
_entity_poly.pdbx_strand_id
1 'polypeptide(L)'
;QYGGPGSSPLPGKLAPGATAEHPFAARNSIRNVEEEFNKLRPRLALHYPFELDTFQKEAVLHLEAGRSVFVAAHTSAGKTVVAEYAFALATQHCTRAVYTSPIKTISNQKFRDFSSKFEVGLLTGDVQVRPTAPCLIMTTEILRSMLYKGADIIRDVEVVVFDEVHYVNDVDRGVVWEEVIIMLPPHITLVLLSATVPNVLDFADWVGRTKRKVIHVTGTTKRPVPLEHSLYYGGEIYSICSREVFNPEGLRRAQAAYTARNAPPERGGGGGGGGAGG
;
A
#
# COMPACT_ATOMS: atom_id res chain seq x y z
N GLN A 1 -20.10 -24.83 -15.76
CA GLN A 1 -19.18 -25.68 -14.99
C GLN A 1 -18.41 -24.76 -14.06
N TYR A 2 -18.84 -24.66 -12.81
CA TYR A 2 -18.27 -23.75 -11.81
C TYR A 2 -17.08 -24.43 -11.12
N GLY A 3 -15.88 -23.83 -11.22
CA GLY A 3 -14.71 -24.26 -10.44
C GLY A 3 -14.86 -23.78 -9.00
N GLY A 4 -14.70 -24.71 -8.05
CA GLY A 4 -14.81 -24.42 -6.62
C GLY A 4 -13.69 -23.52 -6.07
N PRO A 5 -13.86 -22.98 -4.85
CA PRO A 5 -12.92 -22.05 -4.25
C PRO A 5 -11.64 -22.78 -3.79
N GLY A 6 -10.48 -22.25 -4.16
CA GLY A 6 -9.23 -22.56 -3.46
C GLY A 6 -8.55 -23.90 -3.75
N SER A 7 -8.57 -24.41 -4.99
CA SER A 7 -7.67 -25.52 -5.31
C SER A 7 -6.22 -25.06 -5.19
N SER A 8 -5.52 -25.51 -4.16
CA SER A 8 -4.06 -25.50 -4.11
C SER A 8 -3.51 -26.01 -5.44
N PRO A 9 -2.45 -25.41 -6.00
CA PRO A 9 -1.84 -25.92 -7.21
C PRO A 9 -1.53 -27.41 -7.05
N LEU A 10 -1.97 -28.23 -8.01
CA LEU A 10 -1.59 -29.64 -8.10
C LEU A 10 -0.06 -29.75 -7.99
N PRO A 11 0.49 -30.79 -7.31
CA PRO A 11 1.92 -30.95 -7.20
C PRO A 11 2.57 -30.92 -8.60
N GLY A 12 3.41 -29.91 -8.84
CA GLY A 12 4.13 -29.69 -10.09
C GLY A 12 3.54 -28.65 -11.07
N LYS A 13 2.37 -28.04 -10.81
CA LYS A 13 1.81 -27.00 -11.71
C LYS A 13 1.72 -25.64 -11.05
N LEU A 14 2.54 -24.69 -11.51
CA LEU A 14 2.53 -23.30 -11.05
C LEU A 14 1.21 -22.59 -11.40
N ALA A 15 0.78 -21.67 -10.54
CA ALA A 15 -0.34 -20.78 -10.84
C ALA A 15 0.03 -19.85 -12.01
N PRO A 16 -0.94 -19.44 -12.85
CA PRO A 16 -0.69 -18.44 -13.89
C PRO A 16 -0.08 -17.17 -13.30
N GLY A 17 1.06 -16.73 -13.84
CA GLY A 17 1.81 -15.57 -13.34
C GLY A 17 2.80 -15.87 -12.21
N ALA A 18 2.85 -17.09 -11.68
CA ALA A 18 3.88 -17.53 -10.74
C ALA A 18 5.13 -18.06 -11.46
N THR A 19 6.29 -17.95 -10.81
CA THR A 19 7.58 -18.42 -11.34
C THR A 19 8.10 -19.59 -10.52
N ALA A 20 9.14 -20.28 -11.01
CA ALA A 20 9.80 -21.34 -10.24
C ALA A 20 10.46 -20.79 -8.96
N GLU A 21 10.96 -19.55 -9.01
CA GLU A 21 11.53 -18.84 -7.85
C GLU A 21 10.47 -18.42 -6.84
N HIS A 22 9.27 -18.06 -7.32
CA HIS A 22 8.16 -17.58 -6.49
C HIS A 22 6.86 -18.36 -6.78
N PRO A 23 6.77 -19.63 -6.36
CA PRO A 23 5.64 -20.49 -6.71
C PRO A 23 4.29 -20.08 -6.10
N PHE A 24 4.31 -19.29 -5.03
CA PHE A 24 3.12 -18.80 -4.33
C PHE A 24 2.86 -17.30 -4.56
N ALA A 25 3.68 -16.60 -5.36
CA ALA A 25 3.40 -15.23 -5.79
C ALA A 25 3.12 -15.18 -7.29
N ALA A 26 1.97 -14.66 -7.68
CA ALA A 26 1.58 -14.55 -9.07
C ALA A 26 1.46 -13.08 -9.51
N ARG A 27 2.18 -12.68 -10.55
CA ARG A 27 2.10 -11.33 -11.13
C ARG A 27 1.57 -11.37 -12.55
N ASN A 28 0.81 -10.35 -12.96
CA ASN A 28 0.24 -10.23 -14.32
C ASN A 28 -0.53 -11.49 -14.74
N SER A 29 -1.30 -12.06 -13.80
CA SER A 29 -1.94 -13.37 -14.00
C SER A 29 -3.18 -13.29 -14.91
N ILE A 30 -3.68 -12.09 -15.19
CA ILE A 30 -4.82 -11.82 -16.06
C ILE A 30 -4.34 -11.11 -17.33
N ARG A 31 -4.50 -11.76 -18.50
CA ARG A 31 -4.04 -11.21 -19.79
C ARG A 31 -4.91 -10.06 -20.31
N ASN A 32 -6.24 -10.18 -20.19
CA ASN A 32 -7.21 -9.20 -20.69
C ASN A 32 -8.03 -8.60 -19.53
N VAL A 33 -7.38 -7.87 -18.62
CA VAL A 33 -8.02 -7.31 -17.41
C VAL A 33 -9.28 -6.51 -17.74
N GLU A 34 -9.25 -5.70 -18.79
CA GLU A 34 -10.37 -4.84 -19.17
C GLU A 34 -11.62 -5.63 -19.59
N GLU A 35 -11.43 -6.67 -20.40
CA GLU A 35 -12.52 -7.50 -20.90
C GLU A 35 -13.17 -8.29 -19.75
N GLU A 36 -12.35 -8.90 -18.90
CA GLU A 36 -12.82 -9.65 -17.74
C GLU A 36 -13.52 -8.76 -16.72
N PHE A 37 -12.99 -7.55 -16.48
CA PHE A 37 -13.63 -6.58 -15.60
C PHE A 37 -14.98 -6.11 -16.14
N ASN A 38 -15.10 -5.89 -17.45
CA ASN A 38 -16.39 -5.51 -18.06
C ASN A 38 -17.45 -6.61 -17.96
N LYS A 39 -17.06 -7.90 -18.01
CA LYS A 39 -17.96 -9.04 -17.74
C LYS A 39 -18.44 -9.06 -16.29
N LEU A 40 -17.57 -8.68 -15.36
CA LEU A 40 -17.89 -8.60 -13.92
C LEU A 40 -18.72 -7.36 -13.55
N ARG A 41 -18.56 -6.26 -14.30
CA ARG A 41 -19.12 -4.94 -14.01
C ARG A 41 -20.60 -4.90 -13.55
N PRO A 42 -21.53 -5.70 -14.12
CA PRO A 42 -22.94 -5.67 -13.71
C PRO A 42 -23.23 -6.21 -12.30
N ARG A 43 -22.29 -6.97 -11.72
CA ARG A 43 -22.45 -7.67 -10.44
C ARG A 43 -21.39 -7.28 -9.41
N LEU A 44 -20.75 -6.12 -9.59
CA LEU A 44 -19.77 -5.61 -8.64
C LEU A 44 -20.41 -5.37 -7.27
N ALA A 45 -19.70 -5.72 -6.21
CA ALA A 45 -20.12 -5.42 -4.84
C ALA A 45 -20.17 -3.91 -4.56
N LEU A 46 -19.38 -3.12 -5.29
CA LEU A 46 -19.29 -1.67 -5.14
C LEU A 46 -19.00 -0.98 -6.48
N HIS A 47 -19.74 0.09 -6.75
CA HIS A 47 -19.56 0.94 -7.92
C HIS A 47 -18.86 2.25 -7.56
N TYR A 48 -18.00 2.73 -8.47
CA TYR A 48 -17.26 3.97 -8.32
C TYR A 48 -17.71 4.99 -9.38
N PRO A 49 -17.72 6.29 -9.06
CA PRO A 49 -18.08 7.35 -10.01
C PRO A 49 -16.94 7.67 -11.01
N PHE A 50 -15.79 7.02 -10.87
CA PHE A 50 -14.62 7.16 -11.72
C PHE A 50 -14.20 5.79 -12.27
N GLU A 51 -13.41 5.79 -13.35
CA GLU A 51 -12.83 4.56 -13.89
C GLU A 51 -11.69 4.06 -13.00
N LEU A 52 -11.71 2.76 -12.69
CA LEU A 52 -10.64 2.13 -11.92
C LEU A 52 -9.37 1.96 -12.76
N ASP A 53 -8.21 2.14 -12.15
CA ASP A 53 -6.93 1.83 -12.78
C ASP A 53 -6.79 0.32 -13.02
N THR A 54 -5.93 -0.08 -13.97
CA THR A 54 -5.72 -1.49 -14.32
C THR A 54 -5.38 -2.38 -13.12
N PHE A 55 -4.53 -1.89 -12.20
CA PHE A 55 -4.16 -2.66 -11.00
C PHE A 55 -5.33 -2.80 -10.02
N GLN A 56 -6.23 -1.82 -9.96
CA GLN A 56 -7.44 -1.88 -9.13
C GLN A 56 -8.43 -2.89 -9.73
N LYS A 57 -8.63 -2.86 -11.07
CA LYS A 57 -9.45 -3.84 -11.79
C LYS A 57 -8.93 -5.28 -11.59
N GLU A 58 -7.61 -5.48 -11.70
CA GLU A 58 -6.97 -6.79 -11.45
C GLU A 58 -7.18 -7.27 -10.00
N ALA A 59 -7.00 -6.39 -9.01
CA ALA A 59 -7.24 -6.72 -7.62
C ALA A 59 -8.70 -7.12 -7.37
N VAL A 60 -9.66 -6.37 -7.90
CA VAL A 60 -11.10 -6.67 -7.79
C VAL A 60 -11.43 -8.03 -8.40
N LEU A 61 -10.93 -8.33 -9.59
CA LEU A 61 -11.14 -9.64 -10.25
C LEU A 61 -10.61 -10.81 -9.41
N HIS A 62 -9.48 -10.63 -8.73
CA HIS A 62 -8.93 -11.64 -7.84
C HIS A 62 -9.75 -11.81 -6.56
N LEU A 63 -10.23 -10.71 -5.97
CA LEU A 63 -11.07 -10.76 -4.77
C LEU A 63 -12.40 -11.46 -5.03
N GLU A 64 -13.06 -11.16 -6.15
CA GLU A 64 -14.28 -11.85 -6.61
C GLU A 64 -14.09 -13.35 -6.82
N ALA A 65 -12.86 -13.78 -7.14
CA ALA A 65 -12.51 -15.18 -7.25
C ALA A 65 -12.09 -15.82 -5.90
N GLY A 66 -12.24 -15.11 -4.78
CA GLY A 66 -11.82 -15.54 -3.44
C GLY A 66 -10.30 -15.66 -3.28
N ARG A 67 -9.52 -14.91 -4.07
CA ARG A 67 -8.05 -14.97 -4.08
C ARG A 67 -7.45 -13.81 -3.30
N SER A 68 -6.32 -14.08 -2.65
CA SER A 68 -5.59 -13.06 -1.90
C SER A 68 -4.77 -12.18 -2.82
N VAL A 69 -4.66 -10.89 -2.50
CA VAL A 69 -4.00 -9.89 -3.33
C VAL A 69 -2.95 -9.12 -2.55
N PHE A 70 -1.89 -8.72 -3.23
CA PHE A 70 -0.90 -7.77 -2.74
C PHE A 70 -0.77 -6.61 -3.73
N VAL A 71 -1.25 -5.45 -3.32
CA VAL A 71 -1.18 -4.20 -4.06
C VAL A 71 0.04 -3.38 -3.62
N ALA A 72 1.04 -3.28 -4.48
CA ALA A 72 2.22 -2.43 -4.28
C ALA A 72 2.16 -1.20 -5.20
N ALA A 73 1.69 -0.08 -4.67
CA ALA A 73 1.52 1.16 -5.42
C ALA A 73 1.84 2.39 -4.55
N HIS A 74 2.18 3.52 -5.17
CA HIS A 74 2.50 4.76 -4.45
C HIS A 74 1.36 5.19 -3.51
N THR A 75 1.70 5.92 -2.44
CA THR A 75 0.70 6.67 -1.66
C THR A 75 -0.03 7.62 -2.61
N SER A 76 -1.32 7.88 -2.34
CA SER A 76 -2.24 8.59 -3.24
C SER A 76 -2.58 7.93 -4.58
N ALA A 77 -2.11 6.69 -4.86
CA ALA A 77 -2.52 5.93 -6.04
C ALA A 77 -3.91 5.29 -5.95
N GLY A 78 -4.68 5.57 -4.89
CA GLY A 78 -6.02 5.00 -4.74
C GLY A 78 -6.07 3.53 -4.31
N LYS A 79 -5.05 3.02 -3.59
CA LYS A 79 -5.05 1.66 -3.02
C LYS A 79 -6.29 1.36 -2.16
N THR A 80 -6.86 2.39 -1.53
CA THR A 80 -8.07 2.29 -0.70
C THR A 80 -9.27 1.71 -1.43
N VAL A 81 -9.37 1.84 -2.77
CA VAL A 81 -10.40 1.18 -3.59
C VAL A 81 -10.45 -0.33 -3.34
N VAL A 82 -9.29 -0.98 -3.19
CA VAL A 82 -9.22 -2.43 -2.98
C VAL A 82 -9.72 -2.81 -1.58
N ALA A 83 -9.46 -1.97 -0.57
CA ALA A 83 -9.99 -2.16 0.78
C ALA A 83 -11.51 -1.93 0.84
N GLU A 84 -12.01 -0.89 0.19
CA GLU A 84 -13.45 -0.61 0.09
C GLU A 84 -14.20 -1.74 -0.60
N TYR A 85 -13.62 -2.29 -1.67
CA TYR A 85 -14.19 -3.42 -2.36
C TYR A 85 -14.23 -4.68 -1.50
N ALA A 86 -13.17 -4.97 -0.74
CA ALA A 86 -13.13 -6.08 0.20
C ALA A 86 -14.21 -5.98 1.29
N PHE A 87 -14.44 -4.76 1.80
CA PHE A 87 -15.52 -4.49 2.76
C PHE A 87 -16.90 -4.71 2.15
N ALA A 88 -17.12 -4.23 0.92
CA ALA A 88 -18.36 -4.43 0.20
C ALA A 88 -18.64 -5.91 -0.06
N LEU A 89 -17.61 -6.66 -0.48
CA LEU A 89 -17.72 -8.10 -0.76
C LEU A 89 -18.06 -8.89 0.50
N ALA A 90 -17.37 -8.64 1.62
CA ALA A 90 -17.70 -9.29 2.89
C ALA A 90 -19.13 -8.96 3.36
N THR A 91 -19.56 -7.70 3.18
CA THR A 91 -20.94 -7.29 3.49
C THR A 91 -21.96 -8.06 2.63
N GLN A 92 -21.69 -8.20 1.32
CA GLN A 92 -22.54 -8.96 0.40
C GLN A 92 -22.59 -10.45 0.74
N HIS A 93 -21.49 -11.02 1.26
CA HIS A 93 -21.42 -12.42 1.71
C HIS A 93 -22.00 -12.64 3.11
N CYS A 94 -22.46 -11.58 3.80
CA CYS A 94 -22.87 -11.63 5.20
C CYS A 94 -21.76 -12.13 6.14
N THR A 95 -20.50 -11.84 5.79
CA THR A 95 -19.30 -12.16 6.59
C THR A 95 -18.71 -10.87 7.18
N ARG A 96 -17.59 -11.00 7.91
CA ARG A 96 -16.87 -9.86 8.48
C ARG A 96 -15.60 -9.55 7.69
N ALA A 97 -15.23 -8.28 7.66
CA ALA A 97 -13.95 -7.81 7.17
C ALA A 97 -13.21 -7.02 8.25
N VAL A 98 -11.90 -7.24 8.36
CA VAL A 98 -11.03 -6.49 9.28
C VAL A 98 -10.07 -5.64 8.47
N TYR A 99 -9.92 -4.38 8.84
CA TYR A 99 -8.87 -3.49 8.36
C TYR A 99 -7.88 -3.22 9.48
N THR A 100 -6.62 -3.52 9.22
CA THR A 100 -5.52 -3.27 10.13
C THR A 100 -4.60 -2.20 9.61
N SER A 101 -4.13 -1.34 10.51
CA SER A 101 -3.09 -0.35 10.25
C SER A 101 -2.12 -0.33 11.42
N PRO A 102 -0.81 -0.09 11.19
CA PRO A 102 0.17 -0.05 12.26
C PRO A 102 0.01 1.17 13.17
N ILE A 103 -0.70 2.23 12.74
CA ILE A 103 -0.75 3.51 13.46
C ILE A 103 -2.19 3.86 13.84
N LYS A 104 -2.44 4.06 15.14
CA LYS A 104 -3.76 4.41 15.70
C LYS A 104 -4.39 5.63 15.02
N THR A 105 -3.59 6.66 14.72
CA THR A 105 -4.08 7.87 14.04
C THR A 105 -4.62 7.56 12.64
N ILE A 106 -3.98 6.65 11.92
CA ILE A 106 -4.44 6.19 10.59
C ILE A 106 -5.73 5.38 10.76
N SER A 107 -5.83 4.49 11.77
CA SER A 107 -7.08 3.78 12.09
C SER A 107 -8.24 4.74 12.33
N ASN A 108 -8.02 5.83 13.09
CA ASN A 108 -9.06 6.85 13.34
C ASN A 108 -9.46 7.61 12.08
N GLN A 109 -8.50 7.91 11.19
CA GLN A 109 -8.80 8.54 9.91
C GLN A 109 -9.65 7.61 9.04
N LYS A 110 -9.22 6.35 8.88
CA LYS A 110 -9.94 5.34 8.10
C LYS A 110 -11.33 5.03 8.66
N PHE A 111 -11.50 5.10 9.98
CA PHE A 111 -12.82 4.99 10.60
C PHE A 111 -13.78 6.08 10.13
N ARG A 112 -13.33 7.34 10.08
CA ARG A 112 -14.15 8.43 9.55
C ARG A 112 -14.44 8.26 8.06
N ASP A 113 -13.42 7.90 7.28
CA ASP A 113 -13.54 7.72 5.83
C ASP A 113 -14.55 6.61 5.50
N PHE A 114 -14.41 5.43 6.10
CA PHE A 114 -15.26 4.27 5.82
C PHE A 114 -16.65 4.36 6.45
N SER A 115 -16.82 5.09 7.57
CA SER A 115 -18.14 5.26 8.20
C SER A 115 -19.15 6.00 7.32
N SER A 116 -18.68 6.71 6.29
CA SER A 116 -19.56 7.35 5.29
C SER A 116 -20.21 6.35 4.32
N LYS A 117 -19.65 5.14 4.18
CA LYS A 117 -20.03 4.14 3.17
C LYS A 117 -20.51 2.81 3.77
N PHE A 118 -20.00 2.44 4.96
CA PHE A 118 -20.23 1.13 5.56
C PHE A 118 -20.60 1.23 7.04
N GLU A 119 -21.18 0.17 7.59
CA GLU A 119 -21.31 0.02 9.04
C GLU A 119 -19.97 -0.46 9.63
N VAL A 120 -19.24 0.47 10.26
CA VAL A 120 -17.86 0.23 10.69
C VAL A 120 -17.71 0.32 12.21
N GLY A 121 -16.97 -0.63 12.78
CA GLY A 121 -16.47 -0.59 14.14
C GLY A 121 -15.01 -0.14 14.21
N LEU A 122 -14.58 0.39 15.35
CA LEU A 122 -13.20 0.75 15.65
C LEU A 122 -12.77 0.07 16.94
N LEU A 123 -11.70 -0.71 16.89
CA LEU A 123 -11.13 -1.39 18.04
C LEU A 123 -9.66 -1.01 18.18
N THR A 124 -9.36 -0.21 19.18
CA THR A 124 -8.01 0.19 19.56
C THR A 124 -7.77 -0.23 21.02
N GLY A 125 -6.53 -0.10 21.51
CA GLY A 125 -6.22 -0.40 22.92
C GLY A 125 -7.04 0.42 23.91
N ASP A 126 -7.42 1.65 23.54
CA ASP A 126 -8.06 2.59 24.46
C ASP A 126 -9.56 2.77 24.20
N VAL A 127 -10.01 2.54 22.96
CA VAL A 127 -11.37 2.86 22.52
C VAL A 127 -11.94 1.71 21.70
N GLN A 128 -13.17 1.32 22.01
CA GLN A 128 -13.98 0.41 21.23
C GLN A 128 -15.30 1.08 20.82
N VAL A 129 -15.59 1.11 19.53
CA VAL A 129 -16.81 1.66 18.94
C VAL A 129 -17.42 0.59 18.05
N ARG A 130 -18.71 0.27 18.25
CA ARG A 130 -19.47 -0.75 17.47
C ARG A 130 -18.66 -2.04 17.21
N PRO A 131 -18.23 -2.77 18.27
CA PRO A 131 -17.40 -3.98 18.10
C PRO A 131 -18.13 -5.12 17.36
N THR A 132 -19.46 -5.05 17.27
CA THR A 132 -20.29 -6.02 16.58
C THR A 132 -20.44 -5.75 15.08
N ALA A 133 -19.97 -4.60 14.58
CA ALA A 133 -20.11 -4.21 13.18
C ALA A 133 -19.48 -5.25 12.22
N PRO A 134 -20.01 -5.40 10.99
CA PRO A 134 -19.49 -6.35 10.01
C PRO A 134 -18.08 -5.96 9.53
N CYS A 135 -17.83 -4.66 9.39
CA CYS A 135 -16.52 -4.13 9.04
C CYS A 135 -15.84 -3.57 10.28
N LEU A 136 -14.65 -4.05 10.62
CA LEU A 136 -13.91 -3.60 11.79
C LEU A 136 -12.59 -2.98 11.39
N ILE A 137 -12.26 -1.83 11.98
CA ILE A 137 -10.94 -1.23 11.88
C ILE A 137 -10.25 -1.43 13.22
N MET A 138 -9.01 -1.89 13.20
CA MET A 138 -8.22 -2.07 14.40
C MET A 138 -6.73 -1.86 14.15
N THR A 139 -5.93 -1.80 15.20
CA THR A 139 -4.47 -1.88 15.04
C THR A 139 -4.04 -3.34 14.92
N THR A 140 -2.88 -3.59 14.34
CA THR A 140 -2.35 -4.94 14.16
C THR A 140 -2.18 -5.68 15.51
N GLU A 141 -1.84 -4.96 16.58
CA GLU A 141 -1.70 -5.51 17.93
C GLU A 141 -3.04 -5.99 18.53
N ILE A 142 -4.14 -5.31 18.20
CA ILE A 142 -5.48 -5.74 18.64
C ILE A 142 -5.89 -7.01 17.91
N LEU A 143 -5.66 -7.09 16.59
CA LEU A 143 -5.90 -8.32 15.84
C LEU A 143 -5.05 -9.47 16.38
N ARG A 144 -3.76 -9.21 16.65
CA ARG A 144 -2.86 -10.18 17.29
C ARG A 144 -3.43 -10.69 18.62
N SER A 145 -3.88 -9.77 19.49
CA SER A 145 -4.47 -10.16 20.77
C SER A 145 -5.73 -11.02 20.59
N MET A 146 -6.57 -10.75 19.59
CA MET A 146 -7.75 -11.55 19.30
C MET A 146 -7.39 -12.96 18.85
N LEU A 147 -6.35 -13.09 18.02
CA LEU A 147 -5.85 -14.39 17.55
C LEU A 147 -5.29 -15.22 18.69
N TYR A 148 -4.45 -14.65 19.57
CA TYR A 148 -3.93 -15.37 20.74
C TYR A 148 -5.02 -15.81 21.71
N LYS A 149 -6.07 -14.99 21.87
CA LYS A 149 -7.20 -15.31 22.75
C LYS A 149 -8.21 -16.26 22.11
N GLY A 150 -8.07 -16.59 20.82
CA GLY A 150 -9.04 -17.40 20.09
C GLY A 150 -10.43 -16.75 20.01
N ALA A 151 -10.50 -15.43 19.83
CA ALA A 151 -11.77 -14.70 19.83
C ALA A 151 -12.74 -15.25 18.77
N ASP A 152 -13.98 -15.55 19.17
CA ASP A 152 -14.98 -16.18 18.29
C ASP A 152 -15.27 -15.36 17.02
N ILE A 153 -15.15 -14.04 17.11
CA ILE A 153 -15.36 -13.12 15.98
C ILE A 153 -14.49 -13.45 14.76
N ILE A 154 -13.32 -14.06 14.95
CA ILE A 154 -12.38 -14.44 13.88
C ILE A 154 -12.98 -15.51 12.96
N ARG A 155 -13.92 -16.32 13.45
CA ARG A 155 -14.59 -17.37 12.65
C ARG A 155 -15.43 -16.79 11.52
N ASP A 156 -16.02 -15.61 11.75
CA ASP A 156 -16.87 -14.92 10.77
C ASP A 156 -16.06 -14.00 9.84
N VAL A 157 -14.76 -13.81 10.09
CA VAL A 157 -13.91 -12.96 9.26
C VAL A 157 -13.58 -13.70 7.97
N GLU A 158 -13.96 -13.12 6.84
CA GLU A 158 -13.62 -13.61 5.51
C GLU A 158 -12.36 -12.93 4.97
N VAL A 159 -12.19 -11.63 5.24
CA VAL A 159 -11.09 -10.83 4.68
C VAL A 159 -10.37 -10.03 5.75
N VAL A 160 -9.04 -10.05 5.70
CA VAL A 160 -8.20 -9.14 6.48
C VAL A 160 -7.39 -8.25 5.54
N VAL A 161 -7.64 -6.95 5.64
CA VAL A 161 -6.91 -5.88 4.99
C VAL A 161 -5.77 -5.46 5.89
N PHE A 162 -4.58 -5.45 5.30
CA PHE A 162 -3.33 -5.09 5.90
C PHE A 162 -2.81 -3.84 5.21
N ASP A 163 -2.91 -2.70 5.86
CA ASP A 163 -2.48 -1.43 5.32
C ASP A 163 -1.06 -1.08 5.75
N GLU A 164 -0.34 -0.39 4.86
CA GLU A 164 1.05 0.02 5.03
C GLU A 164 2.01 -1.14 5.37
N VAL A 165 1.91 -2.24 4.62
CA VAL A 165 2.74 -3.45 4.80
C VAL A 165 4.26 -3.17 4.74
N HIS A 166 4.69 -2.07 4.11
CA HIS A 166 6.10 -1.68 4.12
C HIS A 166 6.66 -1.42 5.54
N TYR A 167 5.81 -1.24 6.55
CA TYR A 167 6.21 -1.22 7.96
C TYR A 167 6.64 -2.58 8.51
N VAL A 168 6.55 -3.67 7.74
CA VAL A 168 7.06 -4.98 8.17
C VAL A 168 8.58 -4.97 8.40
N ASN A 169 9.30 -4.05 7.74
CA ASN A 169 10.74 -3.86 7.95
C ASN A 169 11.07 -3.04 9.22
N ASP A 170 10.05 -2.57 9.95
CA ASP A 170 10.25 -1.88 11.22
C ASP A 170 10.68 -2.88 12.30
N VAL A 171 11.79 -2.59 12.99
CA VAL A 171 12.42 -3.51 13.95
C VAL A 171 11.49 -3.84 15.12
N ASP A 172 10.68 -2.88 15.56
CA ASP A 172 9.82 -3.04 16.74
C ASP A 172 8.45 -3.61 16.37
N ARG A 173 7.95 -3.30 15.16
CA ARG A 173 6.58 -3.61 14.74
C ARG A 173 6.46 -4.74 13.73
N GLY A 174 7.53 -5.07 13.01
CA GLY A 174 7.56 -6.14 12.00
C GLY A 174 7.18 -7.50 12.57
N VAL A 175 7.63 -7.80 13.80
CA VAL A 175 7.34 -9.06 14.50
C VAL A 175 5.83 -9.28 14.68
N VAL A 176 5.09 -8.22 15.04
CA VAL A 176 3.63 -8.29 15.22
C VAL A 176 2.94 -8.69 13.93
N TRP A 177 3.41 -8.16 12.81
CA TRP A 177 2.89 -8.46 11.48
C TRP A 177 3.12 -9.91 11.08
N GLU A 178 4.34 -10.41 11.27
CA GLU A 178 4.67 -11.80 10.99
C GLU A 178 3.84 -12.76 11.83
N GLU A 179 3.72 -12.50 13.14
CA GLU A 179 2.91 -13.30 14.06
C GLU A 179 1.44 -13.34 13.62
N VAL A 180 0.83 -12.20 13.32
CA VAL A 180 -0.56 -12.12 12.87
C VAL A 180 -0.73 -12.88 11.57
N ILE A 181 0.14 -12.65 10.58
CA ILE A 181 0.10 -13.37 9.33
C ILE A 181 0.17 -14.86 9.64
N ILE A 182 1.16 -15.38 10.35
CA ILE A 182 1.29 -16.82 10.65
C ILE A 182 0.03 -17.39 11.33
N MET A 183 -0.55 -16.70 12.31
CA MET A 183 -1.68 -17.19 13.11
C MET A 183 -3.05 -17.13 12.41
N LEU A 184 -3.22 -16.30 11.37
CA LEU A 184 -4.54 -16.17 10.71
C LEU A 184 -5.08 -17.53 10.21
N PRO A 185 -6.34 -17.87 10.47
CA PRO A 185 -6.93 -19.10 9.97
C PRO A 185 -6.89 -19.26 8.43
N PRO A 186 -6.85 -20.49 7.90
CA PRO A 186 -6.76 -20.74 6.46
C PRO A 186 -7.97 -20.25 5.64
N HIS A 187 -9.14 -20.02 6.23
CA HIS A 187 -10.31 -19.52 5.49
C HIS A 187 -10.19 -18.04 5.12
N ILE A 188 -9.33 -17.27 5.81
CA ILE A 188 -9.22 -15.83 5.65
C ILE A 188 -8.46 -15.45 4.37
N THR A 189 -9.06 -14.61 3.54
CA THR A 189 -8.44 -13.97 2.37
C THR A 189 -7.63 -12.75 2.81
N LEU A 190 -6.43 -12.61 2.25
CA LEU A 190 -5.51 -11.52 2.58
C LEU A 190 -5.57 -10.42 1.52
N VAL A 191 -5.67 -9.17 1.97
CA VAL A 191 -5.50 -7.96 1.14
C VAL A 191 -4.33 -7.18 1.70
N LEU A 192 -3.17 -7.27 1.05
CA LEU A 192 -1.94 -6.59 1.45
C LEU A 192 -1.82 -5.29 0.65
N LEU A 193 -1.77 -4.13 1.32
CA LEU A 193 -1.60 -2.82 0.69
C LEU A 193 -0.27 -2.21 1.13
N SER A 194 0.57 -1.84 0.17
CA SER A 194 1.87 -1.25 0.47
C SER A 194 2.22 -0.11 -0.48
N ALA A 195 3.10 0.77 0.00
CA ALA A 195 3.93 1.59 -0.87
C ALA A 195 4.82 0.70 -1.77
N THR A 196 5.46 1.29 -2.78
CA THR A 196 6.34 0.54 -3.67
C THR A 196 7.53 -0.03 -2.88
N VAL A 197 7.65 -1.36 -2.85
CA VAL A 197 8.78 -2.08 -2.25
C VAL A 197 9.48 -2.94 -3.31
N PRO A 198 10.82 -3.03 -3.31
CA PRO A 198 11.56 -3.73 -4.36
C PRO A 198 11.38 -5.26 -4.31
N ASN A 199 11.24 -5.84 -3.12
CA ASN A 199 11.14 -7.28 -2.85
C ASN A 199 9.68 -7.76 -2.71
N VAL A 200 8.74 -7.17 -3.47
CA VAL A 200 7.31 -7.47 -3.35
C VAL A 200 6.98 -8.95 -3.61
N LEU A 201 7.68 -9.58 -4.56
CA LEU A 201 7.44 -10.99 -4.92
C LEU A 201 7.96 -11.93 -3.84
N ASP A 202 9.14 -11.66 -3.27
CA ASP A 202 9.70 -12.46 -2.17
C ASP A 202 8.76 -12.46 -0.96
N PHE A 203 8.25 -11.28 -0.59
CA PHE A 203 7.31 -11.16 0.51
C PHE A 203 5.98 -11.87 0.20
N ALA A 204 5.41 -11.63 -0.98
CA ALA A 204 4.17 -12.29 -1.40
C ALA A 204 4.30 -13.82 -1.38
N ASP A 205 5.44 -14.33 -1.82
CA ASP A 205 5.72 -15.75 -1.89
C ASP A 205 5.94 -16.34 -0.49
N TRP A 206 6.62 -15.64 0.42
CA TRP A 206 6.70 -16.03 1.83
C TRP A 206 5.32 -16.10 2.50
N VAL A 207 4.47 -15.08 2.32
CA VAL A 207 3.09 -15.08 2.83
C VAL A 207 2.33 -16.26 2.23
N GLY A 208 2.46 -16.46 0.92
CA GLY A 208 1.74 -17.49 0.20
C GLY A 208 2.15 -18.91 0.58
N ARG A 209 3.46 -19.17 0.78
CA ARG A 209 3.99 -20.44 1.33
C ARG A 209 3.45 -20.69 2.74
N THR A 210 3.52 -19.67 3.61
CA THR A 210 3.07 -19.74 5.00
C THR A 210 1.57 -20.05 5.09
N LYS A 211 0.77 -19.48 4.18
CA LYS A 211 -0.68 -19.69 4.12
C LYS A 211 -1.15 -20.78 3.21
N ARG A 212 -0.24 -21.39 2.45
CA ARG A 212 -0.56 -22.33 1.37
C ARG A 212 -1.60 -21.74 0.40
N LYS A 213 -1.44 -20.45 0.07
CA LYS A 213 -2.30 -19.68 -0.83
C LYS A 213 -1.45 -18.95 -1.86
N VAL A 214 -1.94 -18.83 -3.08
CA VAL A 214 -1.29 -17.97 -4.07
C VAL A 214 -1.69 -16.52 -3.78
N ILE A 215 -0.69 -15.65 -3.68
CA ILE A 215 -0.86 -14.20 -3.50
C ILE A 215 -0.69 -13.53 -4.87
N HIS A 216 -1.74 -12.84 -5.32
CA HIS A 216 -1.72 -12.14 -6.60
C HIS A 216 -1.17 -10.73 -6.42
N VAL A 217 0.01 -10.47 -6.97
CA VAL A 217 0.72 -9.21 -6.87
C VAL A 217 0.35 -8.30 -8.02
N THR A 218 -0.18 -7.12 -7.70
CA THR A 218 -0.53 -6.06 -8.66
C THR A 218 -0.10 -4.70 -8.14
N GLY A 219 -0.08 -3.68 -8.99
CA GLY A 219 0.29 -2.33 -8.58
C GLY A 219 0.82 -1.47 -9.71
N THR A 220 1.43 -0.34 -9.35
CA THR A 220 2.00 0.60 -10.31
C THR A 220 3.26 1.24 -9.74
N THR A 221 4.29 1.34 -10.58
CA THR A 221 5.51 2.09 -10.26
C THR A 221 5.38 3.57 -10.60
N LYS A 222 4.34 3.98 -11.33
CA LYS A 222 4.11 5.37 -11.73
C LYS A 222 3.23 6.09 -10.72
N ARG A 223 3.60 7.31 -10.34
CA ARG A 223 2.77 8.20 -9.51
C ARG A 223 1.65 8.80 -10.37
N PRO A 224 0.37 8.75 -9.93
CA PRO A 224 -0.72 9.40 -10.66
C PRO A 224 -0.54 10.93 -10.72
N VAL A 225 -0.02 11.52 -9.66
CA VAL A 225 0.36 12.94 -9.60
C VAL A 225 1.89 13.01 -9.59
N PRO A 226 2.52 13.45 -10.69
CA PRO A 226 3.98 13.62 -10.74
C PRO A 226 4.47 14.63 -9.71
N LEU A 227 5.64 14.38 -9.13
CA LEU A 227 6.27 15.29 -8.18
C LEU A 227 7.25 16.24 -8.89
N GLU A 228 7.36 17.45 -8.33
CA GLU A 228 8.41 18.40 -8.63
C GLU A 228 9.22 18.64 -7.37
N HIS A 229 10.54 18.49 -7.47
CA HIS A 229 11.46 18.77 -6.37
C HIS A 229 12.16 20.09 -6.65
N SER A 230 12.14 20.99 -5.68
CA SER A 230 12.79 22.29 -5.76
C SER A 230 13.60 22.58 -4.50
N LEU A 231 14.66 23.36 -4.64
CA LEU A 231 15.41 23.95 -3.52
C LEU A 231 14.91 25.38 -3.30
N TYR A 232 14.63 25.73 -2.06
CA TYR A 232 14.38 27.11 -1.68
C TYR A 232 15.65 27.70 -1.06
N TYR A 233 16.19 28.74 -1.67
CA TYR A 233 17.34 29.44 -1.13
C TYR A 233 17.26 30.93 -1.44
N GLY A 234 17.52 31.75 -0.43
CA GLY A 234 17.64 33.20 -0.60
C GLY A 234 16.40 33.93 -1.11
N GLY A 235 15.21 33.37 -0.92
CA GLY A 235 13.95 33.94 -1.43
C GLY A 235 13.50 33.38 -2.77
N GLU A 236 14.34 32.59 -3.44
CA GLU A 236 14.05 32.00 -4.75
C GLU A 236 13.84 30.47 -4.66
N ILE A 237 13.10 29.94 -5.62
CA ILE A 237 12.86 28.51 -5.79
C ILE A 237 13.61 28.03 -7.04
N TYR A 238 14.42 26.99 -6.88
CA TYR A 238 15.21 26.37 -7.94
C TYR A 238 14.71 24.95 -8.18
N SER A 239 14.07 24.71 -9.32
CA SER A 239 13.57 23.37 -9.69
C SER A 239 14.73 22.42 -10.02
N ILE A 240 14.88 21.35 -9.22
CA ILE A 240 15.97 20.36 -9.34
C ILE A 240 15.53 19.03 -9.96
N CYS A 241 14.24 18.72 -9.97
CA CYS A 241 13.71 17.52 -10.61
C CYS A 241 12.24 17.72 -10.94
N SER A 242 11.81 17.34 -12.14
CA SER A 242 10.39 17.33 -12.53
C SER A 242 10.08 16.02 -13.22
N ARG A 243 8.97 15.37 -12.80
CA ARG A 243 8.51 14.08 -13.38
C ARG A 243 9.60 13.00 -13.37
N GLU A 244 10.33 12.89 -12.26
CA GLU A 244 11.44 11.92 -12.08
C GLU A 244 12.67 12.18 -12.97
N VAL A 245 12.69 13.29 -13.72
CA VAL A 245 13.85 13.72 -14.51
C VAL A 245 14.63 14.77 -13.74
N PHE A 246 15.88 14.43 -13.40
CA PHE A 246 16.80 15.35 -12.74
C PHE A 246 17.13 16.55 -13.65
N ASN A 247 17.11 17.76 -13.09
CA ASN A 247 17.49 19.01 -13.74
C ASN A 247 18.83 19.52 -13.18
N PRO A 248 19.97 19.22 -13.84
CA PRO A 248 21.30 19.65 -13.38
C PRO A 248 21.48 21.17 -13.36
N GLU A 249 20.76 21.90 -14.22
CA GLU A 249 20.88 23.35 -14.31
C GLU A 249 20.25 24.05 -13.09
N GLY A 250 19.09 23.57 -12.63
CA GLY A 250 18.47 24.06 -11.41
C GLY A 250 19.37 23.89 -10.18
N LEU A 251 20.07 22.76 -10.08
CA LEU A 251 21.03 22.53 -9.01
C LEU A 251 22.24 23.47 -9.12
N ARG A 252 22.82 23.63 -10.32
CA ARG A 252 23.94 24.56 -10.55
C ARG A 252 23.57 26.00 -10.17
N ARG A 253 22.37 26.46 -10.53
CA ARG A 253 21.88 27.80 -10.18
C ARG A 253 21.74 27.97 -8.68
N ALA A 254 21.18 26.98 -7.98
CA ALA A 254 21.08 27.01 -6.52
C ALA A 254 22.45 27.05 -5.84
N GLN A 255 23.43 26.27 -6.33
CA GLN A 255 24.80 26.27 -5.82
C GLN A 255 25.51 27.60 -6.06
N ALA A 256 25.33 28.20 -7.24
CA ALA A 256 25.88 29.51 -7.56
C ALA A 256 25.32 30.60 -6.63
N ALA A 257 24.00 30.62 -6.41
CA ALA A 257 23.35 31.54 -5.48
C ALA A 257 23.86 31.37 -4.04
N TYR A 258 24.03 30.13 -3.60
CA TYR A 258 24.62 29.82 -2.28
C TYR A 258 26.06 30.32 -2.15
N THR A 259 26.87 30.11 -3.18
CA THR A 259 28.29 30.49 -3.16
C THR A 259 28.46 32.01 -3.20
N ALA A 260 27.69 32.70 -4.06
CA ALA A 260 27.76 34.16 -4.18
C ALA A 260 27.39 34.86 -2.87
N ARG A 261 26.42 34.34 -2.12
CA ARG A 261 25.96 34.94 -0.86
C ARG A 261 26.84 34.61 0.34
N ASN A 262 27.57 33.50 0.28
CA ASN A 262 28.50 33.06 1.33
C ASN A 262 29.97 33.33 1.00
N ALA A 263 30.26 34.02 -0.10
CA ALA A 263 31.61 34.42 -0.45
C ALA A 263 32.14 35.40 0.63
N PRO A 264 33.38 35.21 1.11
CA PRO A 264 33.98 36.16 2.04
C PRO A 264 34.04 37.55 1.39
N PRO A 265 33.81 38.64 2.14
CA PRO A 265 33.90 39.98 1.59
C PRO A 265 35.28 40.19 1.00
N GLU A 266 35.33 40.65 -0.26
CA GLU A 266 36.59 41.01 -0.89
C GLU A 266 37.33 42.00 0.01
N ARG A 267 38.55 41.65 0.43
CA ARG A 267 39.47 42.60 1.06
C ARG A 267 39.78 43.66 0.01
N GLY A 268 39.07 44.78 0.07
CA GLY A 268 39.33 45.95 -0.75
C GLY A 268 40.82 46.27 -0.73
N GLY A 269 41.47 46.12 -1.88
CA GLY A 269 42.83 46.56 -2.09
C GLY A 269 42.88 48.06 -1.88
N GLY A 270 43.39 48.47 -0.72
CA GLY A 270 43.74 49.86 -0.45
C GLY A 270 44.84 50.27 -1.40
N GLY A 271 44.46 50.87 -2.53
CA GLY A 271 45.34 51.65 -3.38
C GLY A 271 45.79 52.89 -2.62
N GLY A 272 46.87 52.76 -1.84
CA GLY A 272 47.63 53.87 -1.29
C GLY A 272 48.74 54.25 -2.24
N GLY A 273 48.41 55.06 -3.25
CA GLY A 273 49.42 55.79 -4.01
C GLY A 273 49.95 56.98 -3.19
N GLY A 274 51.24 57.26 -3.32
CA GLY A 274 51.81 58.58 -3.02
C GLY A 274 53.13 58.57 -2.25
N GLY A 275 54.19 59.06 -2.88
CA GLY A 275 55.30 59.71 -2.16
C GLY A 275 56.71 59.25 -2.56
N ALA A 276 57.21 59.78 -3.67
CA ALA A 276 58.65 59.85 -3.95
C ALA A 276 59.33 60.84 -2.98
N GLY A 277 60.54 60.53 -2.54
CA GLY A 277 61.41 61.47 -1.81
C GLY A 277 62.63 60.79 -1.19
N GLY A 278 63.80 61.00 -1.81
CA GLY A 278 65.11 60.53 -1.34
C GLY A 278 66.12 60.47 -2.47
#